data_AF-A0A2U3KSW9-F1
#
_entry.id   AF-A0A2U3KSW9-F1
#
_cell.length_a   1.000
_cell.length_b   1.000
_cell.length_c   1.000
_cell.angle_alpha   90.00
_cell.angle_beta   90.00
_cell.angle_gamma   90.00
#
_symmetry.space_group_name_H-M   'P 1'
#
loop_
_entity.id
_entity.type
_entity.pdbx_description
1 polymer ?
#
loop_
_entity_poly.entity_id
_entity_poly.type
_entity_poly.pdbx_seq_one_letter_code
_entity_poly.pdbx_strand_id
1 'polypeptide(L)'
;MNTLKIADEVWIATALLHREHPDRGDFTVKEIIGRAKTEKITGELRPGVGMHAYKHCVANLPPYSAQYRMLYATGHNTRRLYREGDETYPNRKGKITPETQAVPARYQYLLDWYRNEYASLKQDTRLRGIFEMIGAGKEDFAGVDPDEYVRRLREGWE
;
A
#
# COMPACT_ATOMS: atom_id res chain seq x y z
N MET A 1 -25.71 -10.87 2.49
CA MET A 1 -24.81 -9.94 3.21
C MET A 1 -23.51 -10.68 3.49
N ASN A 2 -22.37 -10.20 2.99
CA ASN A 2 -21.08 -10.85 3.26
C ASN A 2 -20.52 -10.37 4.60
N THR A 3 -20.18 -11.32 5.48
CA THR A 3 -19.65 -11.04 6.81
C THR A 3 -18.18 -10.66 6.75
N LEU A 4 -17.80 -9.58 7.44
CA LEU A 4 -16.40 -9.13 7.58
C LEU A 4 -15.53 -10.23 8.22
N LYS A 5 -14.53 -10.75 7.51
CA LYS A 5 -13.61 -11.78 8.03
C LYS A 5 -12.49 -11.16 8.86
N ILE A 6 -11.83 -11.96 9.71
CA ILE A 6 -10.68 -11.50 10.53
C ILE A 6 -9.56 -10.96 9.65
N ALA A 7 -9.32 -11.61 8.50
CA ALA A 7 -8.37 -11.16 7.50
C ALA A 7 -8.69 -9.75 6.98
N ASP A 8 -9.97 -9.39 6.84
CA ASP A 8 -10.41 -8.09 6.37
C ASP A 8 -10.14 -6.98 7.39
N GLU A 9 -10.34 -7.26 8.69
CA GLU A 9 -9.97 -6.32 9.76
C GLU A 9 -8.47 -6.05 9.79
N VAL A 10 -7.65 -7.08 9.63
CA VAL A 10 -6.19 -6.94 9.58
C VAL A 10 -5.76 -6.09 8.39
N TRP A 11 -6.39 -6.31 7.24
CA TRP A 11 -6.13 -5.51 6.05
C TRP A 11 -6.53 -4.04 6.26
N ILE A 12 -7.73 -3.77 6.79
CA ILE A 12 -8.23 -2.42 7.06
C ILE A 12 -7.31 -1.70 8.06
N ALA A 13 -6.94 -2.36 9.16
CA ALA A 13 -6.03 -1.79 10.15
C ALA A 13 -4.68 -1.42 9.55
N THR A 14 -4.13 -2.25 8.68
CA THR A 14 -2.85 -1.97 8.01
C THR A 14 -2.98 -0.85 6.98
N ALA A 15 -4.10 -0.80 6.25
CA ALA A 15 -4.38 0.28 5.31
C ALA A 15 -4.50 1.65 6.00
N LEU A 16 -5.18 1.70 7.15
CA LEU A 16 -5.29 2.91 7.97
C LEU A 16 -3.92 3.39 8.46
N LEU A 17 -3.05 2.48 8.90
CA LEU A 17 -1.68 2.84 9.31
C LEU A 17 -0.89 3.48 8.17
N HIS A 18 -0.98 2.94 6.95
CA HIS A 18 -0.33 3.57 5.80
C HIS A 18 -0.96 4.92 5.43
N ARG A 19 -2.28 5.09 5.59
CA ARG A 19 -2.94 6.38 5.37
C ARG A 19 -2.52 7.45 6.37
N GLU A 20 -2.35 7.06 7.64
CA GLU A 20 -1.95 7.95 8.73
C GLU A 20 -0.46 8.26 8.70
N HIS A 21 0.35 7.34 8.17
CA HIS A 21 1.80 7.46 8.11
C HIS A 21 2.32 7.12 6.70
N PRO A 22 2.06 7.98 5.69
CA PRO A 22 2.40 7.71 4.29
C PRO A 22 3.90 7.51 4.05
N ASP A 23 4.77 8.12 4.87
CA ASP A 23 6.23 7.99 4.75
C ASP A 23 6.77 6.66 5.30
N ARG A 24 5.96 5.91 6.06
CA ARG A 24 6.36 4.63 6.63
C ARG A 24 6.09 3.48 5.66
N GLY A 25 7.14 2.73 5.35
CA GLY A 25 7.07 1.57 4.46
C GLY A 25 6.44 0.33 5.06
N ASP A 26 6.45 0.19 6.40
CA ASP A 26 5.88 -0.95 7.13
C ASP A 26 5.55 -0.63 8.60
N PHE A 27 4.86 -1.58 9.24
CA PHE A 27 4.43 -1.51 10.63
C PHE A 27 4.63 -2.82 11.35
N THR A 28 4.90 -2.78 12.64
CA THR A 28 4.99 -3.99 13.46
C THR A 28 3.63 -4.68 13.56
N VAL A 29 3.63 -6.00 13.75
CA VAL A 29 2.42 -6.78 14.02
C VAL A 29 1.66 -6.22 15.25
N LYS A 30 2.39 -5.71 16.25
CA LYS A 30 1.80 -5.08 17.44
C LYS A 30 1.04 -3.79 17.09
N GLU A 31 1.59 -2.95 16.22
CA GLU A 31 0.90 -1.74 15.74
C GLU A 31 -0.37 -2.09 14.96
N ILE A 32 -0.32 -3.10 14.09
CA ILE A 32 -1.50 -3.56 13.33
C ILE A 32 -2.60 -4.07 14.27
N ILE A 33 -2.25 -4.89 15.28
CA ILE A 33 -3.19 -5.36 16.29
C ILE A 33 -3.73 -4.18 17.11
N GLY A 34 -2.87 -3.23 17.49
CA GLY A 34 -3.26 -2.01 18.20
C GLY A 34 -4.27 -1.19 17.40
N ARG A 35 -4.01 -0.96 16.12
CA ARG A 35 -4.91 -0.25 15.22
C ARG A 35 -6.25 -0.97 15.08
N ALA A 36 -6.25 -2.28 14.88
CA ALA A 36 -7.47 -3.09 14.81
C ALA A 36 -8.29 -3.01 16.13
N LYS A 37 -7.61 -3.03 17.27
CA LYS A 37 -8.23 -2.87 18.60
C LYS A 37 -8.85 -1.48 18.79
N THR A 38 -8.23 -0.44 18.24
CA THR A 38 -8.76 0.93 18.29
C THR A 38 -10.01 1.08 17.43
N GLU A 39 -9.99 0.54 16.21
CA GLU A 39 -11.12 0.67 15.27
C GLU A 39 -12.37 -0.09 15.69
N LYS A 40 -12.21 -1.18 16.46
CA LYS A 40 -13.31 -2.02 16.99
C LYS A 40 -14.40 -2.26 15.95
N ILE A 41 -14.01 -2.66 14.73
CA ILE A 41 -14.92 -2.73 13.58
C ILE A 41 -16.12 -3.66 13.85
N THR A 42 -15.89 -4.73 14.62
CA THR A 42 -16.90 -5.69 15.06
C THR A 42 -17.26 -5.55 16.55
N GLY A 43 -16.94 -4.41 17.17
CA GLY A 43 -17.21 -4.09 18.59
C GLY A 43 -16.07 -4.43 19.54
N GLU A 44 -15.36 -5.54 19.32
CA GLU A 44 -14.22 -5.96 20.13
C GLU A 44 -13.07 -6.52 19.28
N LEU A 45 -11.89 -6.68 19.88
CA LEU A 45 -10.76 -7.31 19.20
C LEU A 45 -11.00 -8.82 19.12
N ARG A 46 -11.30 -9.32 17.93
CA ARG A 46 -11.61 -10.74 17.74
C ARG A 46 -10.40 -11.64 18.02
N PRO A 47 -10.61 -12.80 18.69
CA PRO A 47 -9.60 -13.85 18.78
C PRO A 47 -9.15 -14.25 17.37
N GLY A 48 -7.83 -14.20 17.12
CA GLY A 48 -7.23 -14.58 15.84
C GLY A 48 -6.72 -13.43 14.97
N VAL A 49 -6.99 -12.16 15.31
CA VAL A 49 -6.40 -10.98 14.62
C VAL A 49 -4.87 -11.08 14.63
N GLY A 50 -4.27 -11.41 15.77
CA GLY A 50 -2.81 -11.58 15.88
C GLY A 50 -2.27 -12.69 14.97
N MET A 51 -2.93 -13.85 14.94
CA MET A 51 -2.52 -14.96 14.06
C MET A 51 -2.64 -14.60 12.58
N HIS A 52 -3.63 -13.78 12.23
CA HIS A 52 -3.80 -13.29 10.86
C HIS A 52 -2.73 -12.29 10.47
N ALA A 53 -2.44 -11.31 11.32
CA ALA A 53 -1.35 -10.35 11.10
C ALA A 53 0.03 -11.04 11.04
N TYR A 54 0.25 -12.06 11.87
CA TYR A 54 1.55 -12.73 11.96
C TYR A 54 1.80 -13.72 10.81
N LYS A 55 0.79 -14.51 10.41
CA LYS A 55 0.97 -15.64 9.47
C LYS A 55 -0.12 -15.81 8.43
N HIS A 56 -1.40 -15.78 8.78
CA HIS A 56 -2.44 -16.16 7.82
C HIS A 56 -2.60 -15.18 6.66
N CYS A 57 -2.35 -13.89 6.87
CA CYS A 57 -2.44 -12.87 5.82
C CYS A 57 -1.14 -12.67 5.04
N VAL A 58 -0.03 -13.26 5.47
CA VAL A 58 1.31 -12.92 4.99
C VAL A 58 1.69 -13.73 3.76
N ALA A 59 1.88 -13.06 2.62
CA ALA A 59 2.00 -13.67 1.30
C ALA A 59 3.34 -14.38 1.06
N ASN A 60 4.46 -13.86 1.58
CA ASN A 60 5.81 -14.40 1.38
C ASN A 60 6.23 -15.41 2.45
N LEU A 61 5.32 -15.82 3.35
CA LEU A 61 5.56 -16.87 4.34
C LEU A 61 4.81 -18.16 3.96
N PRO A 62 5.36 -19.34 4.30
CA PRO A 62 4.66 -20.61 4.11
C PRO A 62 3.23 -20.55 4.68
N PRO A 63 2.22 -21.08 3.96
CA PRO A 63 0.86 -21.14 4.48
C PRO A 63 0.79 -22.01 5.73
N TYR A 64 -0.21 -21.74 6.57
CA TYR A 64 -0.55 -22.61 7.70
C TYR A 64 -1.89 -23.31 7.41
N SER A 65 -3.01 -22.65 7.73
CA SER A 65 -4.36 -23.12 7.35
C SER A 65 -5.02 -22.23 6.29
N ALA A 66 -4.76 -20.92 6.31
CA ALA A 66 -5.26 -19.97 5.33
C ALA A 66 -4.19 -19.56 4.31
N GLN A 67 -4.65 -19.23 3.09
CA GLN A 67 -3.81 -18.93 1.93
C GLN A 67 -3.89 -17.45 1.50
N TYR A 68 -4.32 -16.54 2.38
CA TYR A 68 -4.45 -15.12 2.04
C TYR A 68 -3.10 -14.47 1.69
N ARG A 69 -3.17 -13.39 0.92
CA ARG A 69 -2.05 -12.58 0.43
C ARG A 69 -2.30 -11.10 0.67
N MET A 70 -2.75 -10.76 1.88
CA MET A 70 -3.16 -9.40 2.24
C MET A 70 -2.01 -8.55 2.76
N LEU A 71 -1.03 -9.20 3.39
CA LEU A 71 0.16 -8.57 3.96
C LEU A 71 1.42 -9.15 3.32
N TYR A 72 2.51 -8.39 3.42
CA TYR A 72 3.85 -8.81 3.04
C TYR A 72 4.81 -8.61 4.23
N ALA A 73 5.63 -9.60 4.55
CA ALA A 73 6.66 -9.48 5.57
C ALA A 73 7.90 -8.79 5.02
N THR A 74 8.25 -7.63 5.59
CA THR A 74 9.45 -6.86 5.28
C THR A 74 10.59 -7.10 6.27
N GLY A 75 10.28 -7.69 7.43
CA GLY A 75 11.24 -8.09 8.46
C GLY A 75 10.65 -9.16 9.38
N HIS A 76 11.33 -9.43 10.50
CA HIS A 76 10.90 -10.49 11.44
C HIS A 76 9.45 -10.27 11.92
N ASN A 77 9.14 -9.06 12.39
CA ASN A 77 7.83 -8.69 12.96
C ASN A 77 7.16 -7.50 12.29
N THR A 78 7.68 -7.01 11.17
CA THR A 78 7.10 -5.89 10.41
C THR A 78 6.37 -6.37 9.16
N ARG A 79 5.25 -5.75 8.87
CA ARG A 79 4.35 -6.07 7.77
C ARG A 79 3.92 -4.78 7.07
N ARG A 80 3.71 -4.88 5.77
CA ARG A 80 3.01 -3.87 4.97
C ARG A 80 1.88 -4.50 4.19
N LEU A 81 1.03 -3.70 3.56
CA LEU A 81 0.07 -4.24 2.58
C LEU A 81 0.84 -4.88 1.41
N TYR A 82 0.35 -6.05 1.00
CA TYR A 82 0.82 -6.74 -0.20
C TYR A 82 0.57 -5.87 -1.45
N ARG A 83 1.49 -5.89 -2.41
CA ARG A 83 1.35 -5.25 -3.72
C ARG A 83 1.40 -6.31 -4.82
N GLU A 84 0.66 -6.09 -5.90
CA GLU A 84 0.76 -6.98 -7.06
C GLU A 84 2.17 -6.92 -7.65
N GLY A 85 2.82 -8.09 -7.71
CA GLY A 85 4.23 -8.23 -8.09
C GLY A 85 5.16 -8.54 -6.92
N ASP A 86 4.70 -8.39 -5.68
CA ASP A 86 5.43 -8.93 -4.53
C ASP A 86 5.62 -10.44 -4.64
N GLU A 87 6.75 -10.94 -4.16
CA GLU A 87 7.00 -12.38 -4.09
C GLU A 87 5.95 -13.08 -3.22
N THR A 88 5.40 -14.16 -3.76
CA THR A 88 4.40 -14.97 -3.05
C THR A 88 4.92 -16.38 -2.88
N TYR A 89 4.71 -16.95 -1.69
CA TYR A 89 4.95 -18.38 -1.48
C TYR A 89 4.04 -19.19 -2.43
N PRO A 90 4.53 -20.24 -3.14
CA PRO A 90 3.78 -20.88 -4.24
C PRO A 90 2.36 -21.35 -3.91
N ASN A 91 2.13 -21.74 -2.66
CA ASN A 91 0.84 -22.24 -2.17
C ASN A 91 -0.11 -21.15 -1.65
N ARG A 92 0.24 -19.87 -1.83
CA ARG A 92 -0.59 -18.71 -1.44
C ARG A 92 -1.39 -18.24 -2.66
N LYS A 93 -2.66 -18.65 -2.75
CA LYS A 93 -3.55 -18.30 -3.87
C LYS A 93 -4.81 -17.52 -3.44
N GLY A 94 -4.93 -17.20 -2.15
CA GLY A 94 -6.08 -16.49 -1.60
C GLY A 94 -6.15 -15.01 -1.97
N LYS A 95 -7.18 -14.33 -1.47
CA LYS A 95 -7.45 -12.90 -1.74
C LYS A 95 -6.33 -11.97 -1.24
N ILE A 96 -6.16 -10.87 -1.97
CA ILE A 96 -5.18 -9.79 -1.69
C ILE A 96 -5.83 -8.58 -1.01
N THR A 97 -7.11 -8.32 -1.30
CA THR A 97 -7.92 -7.27 -0.67
C THR A 97 -9.23 -7.87 -0.14
N PRO A 98 -9.90 -7.20 0.80
CA PRO A 98 -11.28 -7.51 1.16
C PRO A 98 -12.23 -7.41 -0.03
N GLU A 99 -13.38 -8.07 0.09
CA GLU A 99 -14.49 -7.85 -0.85
C GLU A 99 -15.24 -6.58 -0.44
N THR A 100 -15.55 -5.70 -1.40
CA THR A 100 -16.22 -4.41 -1.14
C THR A 100 -17.48 -4.54 -0.28
N GLN A 101 -18.32 -5.53 -0.60
CA GLN A 101 -19.57 -5.84 0.11
C GLN A 101 -19.37 -6.32 1.57
N ALA A 102 -18.19 -6.80 1.94
CA ALA A 102 -17.86 -7.21 3.31
C ALA A 102 -17.29 -6.05 4.14
N VAL A 103 -16.84 -4.97 3.49
CA VAL A 103 -16.21 -3.82 4.13
C VAL A 103 -17.28 -2.79 4.51
N PRO A 104 -17.35 -2.36 5.79
CA PRO A 104 -18.25 -1.27 6.19
C PRO A 104 -18.02 -0.02 5.34
N ALA A 105 -19.11 0.67 4.97
CA ALA A 105 -19.09 1.81 4.05
C ALA A 105 -18.01 2.85 4.40
N ARG A 106 -17.81 3.12 5.70
CA ARG A 106 -16.79 4.06 6.21
C ARG A 106 -15.34 3.73 5.85
N TYR A 107 -15.05 2.49 5.42
CA TYR A 107 -13.71 2.04 5.04
C TYR A 107 -13.59 1.67 3.57
N GLN A 108 -14.66 1.73 2.79
CA GLN A 108 -14.59 1.33 1.37
C GLN A 108 -13.63 2.20 0.57
N TYR A 109 -13.46 3.47 0.95
CA TYR A 109 -12.47 4.37 0.36
C TYR A 109 -11.03 3.82 0.43
N LEU A 110 -10.72 2.95 1.40
CA LEU A 110 -9.40 2.32 1.52
C LEU A 110 -9.13 1.36 0.35
N LEU A 111 -10.16 0.73 -0.21
CA LEU A 111 -10.02 -0.13 -1.38
C LEU A 111 -9.66 0.69 -2.62
N ASP A 112 -10.29 1.85 -2.78
CA ASP A 112 -10.01 2.77 -3.88
C ASP A 112 -8.59 3.34 -3.76
N TRP A 113 -8.23 3.83 -2.57
CA TRP A 113 -6.88 4.28 -2.25
C TRP A 113 -5.84 3.18 -2.52
N TYR A 114 -6.10 1.96 -2.08
CA TYR A 114 -5.18 0.86 -2.29
C TYR A 114 -4.93 0.61 -3.77
N ARG A 115 -5.98 0.56 -4.59
CA ARG A 115 -5.87 0.29 -6.03
C ARG A 115 -5.19 1.42 -6.79
N ASN A 116 -5.58 2.66 -6.49
CA ASN A 116 -5.20 3.82 -7.30
C ASN A 116 -3.84 4.40 -6.88
N GLU A 117 -3.52 4.34 -5.58
CA GLU A 117 -2.35 5.01 -5.01
C GLU A 117 -1.33 4.03 -4.44
N TYR A 118 -1.74 3.02 -3.66
CA TYR A 118 -0.76 2.18 -2.95
C TYR A 118 -0.18 1.03 -3.80
N ALA A 119 -1.05 0.31 -4.51
CA ALA A 119 -0.68 -0.86 -5.32
C ALA A 119 -0.04 -0.47 -6.66
N SER A 120 -0.41 0.71 -7.18
CA SER A 120 0.15 1.30 -8.40
C SER A 120 1.59 1.81 -8.24
N LEU A 121 2.06 1.97 -7.00
CA LEU A 121 3.47 2.21 -6.66
C LEU A 121 4.31 0.95 -6.96
N LYS A 122 4.40 0.58 -8.24
CA LYS A 122 5.50 -0.20 -8.78
C LYS A 122 6.79 0.57 -8.51
N GLN A 123 7.78 -0.19 -8.06
CA GLN A 123 9.16 0.19 -7.79
C GLN A 123 9.66 1.37 -8.62
N ASP A 124 9.56 2.58 -8.07
CA ASP A 124 10.42 3.65 -8.51
C ASP A 124 10.90 4.52 -7.36
N THR A 125 11.48 3.84 -6.37
CA THR A 125 12.40 4.49 -5.42
C THR A 125 13.56 5.19 -6.15
N ARG A 126 13.83 4.85 -7.43
CA ARG A 126 14.81 5.52 -8.28
C ARG A 126 14.28 6.85 -8.85
N LEU A 127 13.00 6.94 -9.21
CA LEU A 127 12.39 8.21 -9.65
C LEU A 127 11.89 9.11 -8.51
N ARG A 128 11.89 8.67 -7.25
CA ARG A 128 11.42 9.51 -6.11
C ARG A 128 12.14 10.87 -6.05
N GLY A 129 13.45 10.89 -6.26
CA GLY A 129 14.22 12.13 -6.37
C GLY A 129 13.89 12.96 -7.62
N ILE A 130 13.45 12.34 -8.72
CA ILE A 130 13.01 13.06 -9.93
C ILE A 130 11.64 13.71 -9.71
N PHE A 131 10.71 13.04 -9.00
CA PHE A 131 9.42 13.62 -8.62
C PHE A 131 9.58 14.79 -7.64
N GLU A 132 10.51 14.70 -6.69
CA GLU A 132 10.87 15.81 -5.79
C GLU A 132 11.48 17.01 -6.54
N MET A 133 12.09 16.78 -7.70
CA MET A 133 12.61 17.84 -8.59
C MET A 133 11.59 18.35 -9.62
N ILE A 134 10.36 17.83 -9.67
CA ILE A 134 9.33 18.37 -10.57
C ILE A 134 9.01 19.81 -10.17
N GLY A 135 9.40 20.75 -11.02
CA GLY A 135 9.24 22.19 -10.79
C GLY A 135 10.52 22.92 -10.38
N ALA A 136 11.61 22.20 -10.09
CA ALA A 136 12.89 22.78 -9.64
C ALA A 136 13.60 23.67 -10.69
N GLY A 137 13.14 23.71 -11.94
CA GLY A 137 13.64 24.63 -12.97
C GLY A 137 12.63 25.69 -13.42
N LYS A 138 11.43 25.76 -12.83
CA LYS A 138 10.40 26.72 -13.29
C LYS A 138 10.83 28.18 -13.15
N GLU A 139 11.70 28.49 -12.19
CA GLU A 139 12.25 29.82 -11.99
C GLU A 139 13.34 30.15 -13.03
N ASP A 140 14.17 29.17 -13.40
CA ASP A 140 15.22 29.32 -14.41
C ASP A 140 14.67 29.53 -15.83
N PHE A 141 13.48 28.98 -16.10
CA PHE A 141 12.76 29.14 -17.38
C PHE A 141 11.61 30.16 -17.30
N ALA A 142 11.51 30.93 -16.21
CA ALA A 142 10.48 31.95 -16.08
C ALA A 142 10.70 33.06 -17.13
N GLY A 143 9.76 33.21 -18.07
CA GLY A 143 9.84 34.20 -19.15
C GLY A 143 10.65 33.77 -20.37
N VAL A 144 11.12 32.51 -20.42
CA VAL A 144 11.73 31.93 -21.62
C VAL A 144 10.64 31.34 -22.50
N ASP A 145 10.50 31.85 -23.72
CA ASP A 145 9.62 31.25 -24.73
C ASP A 145 10.26 29.93 -25.22
N PRO A 146 9.59 28.78 -25.07
CA PRO A 146 10.13 27.49 -25.46
C PRO A 146 10.47 27.40 -26.95
N ASP A 147 9.69 28.04 -27.82
CA ASP A 147 9.86 27.99 -29.27
C ASP A 147 11.05 28.87 -29.70
N GLU A 148 11.23 30.03 -29.06
CA GLU A 148 12.40 30.88 -29.30
C GLU A 148 13.70 30.19 -28.84
N TYR A 149 13.66 29.52 -27.69
CA TYR A 149 14.81 28.77 -27.16
C TYR A 149 15.22 27.62 -28.08
N VAL A 150 14.25 26.83 -28.57
CA VAL A 150 14.51 25.74 -29.53
C VAL A 150 15.03 26.28 -30.86
N ARG A 151 14.53 27.44 -31.31
CA ARG A 151 15.03 28.09 -32.53
C ARG A 151 16.50 28.48 -32.40
N ARG A 152 16.88 29.15 -31.29
CA ARG A 152 18.27 29.52 -31.01
C ARG A 152 19.19 28.31 -30.88
N LEU A 153 18.73 27.22 -30.27
CA LEU A 153 19.53 26.00 -30.15
C LEU A 153 19.82 25.31 -31.49
N ARG A 154 18.97 25.55 -32.50
CA ARG A 154 19.10 24.99 -33.86
C ARG A 154 19.77 25.96 -34.84
N GLU A 155 19.98 27.22 -34.46
CA GLU A 155 20.76 28.16 -35.26
C GLU A 155 22.23 27.72 -35.25
N GLY A 156 22.76 27.39 -36.43
CA GLY A 156 24.15 26.91 -36.61
C GLY A 156 24.30 25.39 -36.77
N TRP A 157 23.19 24.64 -36.83
CA TRP A 157 23.19 23.26 -37.31
C TRP A 157 22.96 23.25 -38.83
N GLU A 158 23.95 23.74 -39.60
CA GLU A 158 24.13 23.37 -41.02
C GLU A 158 25.14 22.24 -41.15
#